data_AF-A0A2W2AV41-F1
#
_entry.id   AF-A0A2W2AV41-F1
#
_cell.length_a   1.000
_cell.length_b   1.000
_cell.length_c   1.000
_cell.angle_alpha   90.00
_cell.angle_beta   90.00
_cell.angle_gamma   90.00
#
_symmetry.space_group_name_H-M   'P 1'
#
loop_
_entity.id
_entity.type
_entity.pdbx_description
1 polymer ?
#
loop_
_entity_poly.entity_id
_entity_poly.type
_entity_poly.pdbx_seq_one_letter_code
_entity_poly.pdbx_strand_id
1 'polypeptide(L)'
;MADRGVRDEIRAEADRLEENATFGQQGNLEAAKLWTGWSWGLGSVIAVGSAVGGVLTFATDALQYLAGGLALLAAAATGVHGTLRPAKRAERAQSVAVQFLSVQDRARRLRRVDALTSTDDSVLRDRLDVIASQLDAARERADPTPRWAYRRAKRNIERDGGQTHRVDA
;
A
#
# COMPACT_ATOMS: atom_id res chain seq x y z
N MET A 1 -10.32 41.64 7.07
CA MET A 1 -9.92 40.77 8.20
C MET A 1 -10.53 39.35 8.15
N ALA A 2 -11.52 39.06 7.29
CA ALA A 2 -12.12 37.72 7.15
C ALA A 2 -11.30 36.71 6.32
N ASP A 3 -10.35 37.19 5.50
CA ASP A 3 -9.59 36.39 4.52
C ASP A 3 -8.56 35.42 5.14
N ARG A 4 -8.05 35.73 6.35
CA ARG A 4 -7.05 34.87 7.00
C ARG A 4 -7.63 33.52 7.44
N GLY A 5 -8.89 33.50 7.88
CA GLY A 5 -9.54 32.27 8.35
C GLY A 5 -9.70 31.24 7.23
N VAL A 6 -10.11 31.66 6.04
CA VAL A 6 -10.28 30.75 4.90
C VAL A 6 -8.96 30.12 4.49
N ARG A 7 -7.89 30.91 4.42
CA ARG A 7 -6.56 30.39 4.07
C ARG A 7 -6.01 29.45 5.12
N ASP A 8 -6.26 29.73 6.39
CA ASP A 8 -5.85 28.86 7.50
C ASP A 8 -6.58 27.51 7.44
N GLU A 9 -7.88 27.49 7.11
CA GLU A 9 -8.65 26.26 6.88
C GLU A 9 -8.14 25.47 5.67
N ILE A 10 -7.86 26.14 4.53
CA ILE A 10 -7.27 25.50 3.35
C ILE A 10 -5.91 24.85 3.70
N ARG A 11 -5.11 25.53 4.52
CA ARG A 11 -3.81 25.02 4.97
C ARG A 11 -3.94 23.84 5.93
N ALA A 12 -4.92 23.88 6.83
CA ALA A 12 -5.22 22.78 7.74
C ALA A 12 -5.67 21.55 6.94
N GLU A 13 -6.58 21.72 5.97
CA GLU A 13 -7.03 20.62 5.14
C GLU A 13 -5.93 20.06 4.24
N ALA A 14 -5.09 20.92 3.65
CA ALA A 14 -3.90 20.48 2.93
C ALA A 14 -2.93 19.69 3.84
N ASP A 15 -2.83 20.03 5.13
CA ASP A 15 -2.03 19.26 6.10
C ASP A 15 -2.65 17.87 6.38
N ARG A 16 -3.98 17.78 6.50
CA ARG A 16 -4.70 16.50 6.63
C ARG A 16 -4.51 15.61 5.41
N LEU A 17 -4.60 16.18 4.19
CA LEU A 17 -4.35 15.45 2.96
C LEU A 17 -2.88 14.98 2.85
N GLU A 18 -1.92 15.83 3.23
CA GLU A 18 -0.50 15.50 3.30
C GLU A 18 -0.26 14.32 4.25
N GLU A 19 -0.84 14.36 5.46
CA GLU A 19 -0.75 13.30 6.46
C GLU A 19 -1.39 11.98 5.97
N ASN A 20 -2.61 12.05 5.45
CA ASN A 20 -3.30 10.90 4.87
C ASN A 20 -2.52 10.24 3.73
N ALA A 21 -1.94 11.05 2.85
CA ALA A 21 -1.11 10.55 1.76
C ALA A 21 0.17 9.90 2.29
N THR A 22 0.77 10.44 3.35
CA THR A 22 1.95 9.87 4.01
C THR A 22 1.67 8.48 4.57
N PHE A 23 0.57 8.31 5.30
CA PHE A 23 0.16 7.00 5.82
C PHE A 23 -0.16 6.01 4.70
N GLY A 24 -0.88 6.47 3.66
CA GLY A 24 -1.19 5.66 2.48
C GLY A 24 0.07 5.18 1.76
N GLN A 25 1.05 6.07 1.56
CA GLN A 25 2.34 5.73 0.96
C GLN A 25 3.07 4.67 1.77
N GLN A 26 3.28 4.89 3.07
CA GLN A 26 4.04 3.96 3.92
C GLN A 26 3.34 2.61 4.02
N GLY A 27 2.02 2.59 4.18
CA GLY A 27 1.24 1.35 4.20
C GLY A 27 1.40 0.54 2.92
N ASN A 28 1.41 1.20 1.75
CA ASN A 28 1.61 0.52 0.47
C ASN A 28 3.08 0.08 0.25
N LEU A 29 4.08 0.82 0.75
CA LEU A 29 5.48 0.38 0.72
C LEU A 29 5.71 -0.86 1.58
N GLU A 30 5.13 -0.90 2.78
CA GLU A 30 5.20 -2.09 3.65
C GLU A 30 4.45 -3.28 3.02
N ALA A 31 3.29 -3.04 2.39
CA ALA A 31 2.60 -4.08 1.63
C ALA A 31 3.48 -4.58 0.46
N ALA A 32 4.18 -3.70 -0.26
CA ALA A 32 5.08 -4.09 -1.34
C ALA A 32 6.24 -4.97 -0.84
N LYS A 33 6.87 -4.61 0.28
CA LYS A 33 7.91 -5.43 0.92
C LYS A 33 7.38 -6.81 1.33
N LEU A 34 6.20 -6.85 1.95
CA LEU A 34 5.56 -8.09 2.36
C LEU A 34 5.32 -9.01 1.14
N TRP A 35 4.70 -8.49 0.09
CA TRP A 35 4.42 -9.25 -1.13
C TRP A 35 5.69 -9.68 -1.85
N THR A 36 6.74 -8.85 -1.83
CA THR A 36 8.06 -9.23 -2.34
C THR A 36 8.58 -10.43 -1.54
N GLY A 37 8.58 -10.37 -0.21
CA GLY A 37 8.99 -11.50 0.63
C GLY A 37 8.22 -12.79 0.34
N TRP A 38 6.90 -12.71 0.14
CA TRP A 38 6.08 -13.85 -0.28
C TRP A 38 6.48 -14.42 -1.64
N SER A 39 6.77 -13.54 -2.62
CA SER A 39 7.21 -13.96 -3.95
C SER A 39 8.53 -14.71 -3.88
N TRP A 40 9.50 -14.18 -3.14
CA TRP A 40 10.81 -14.81 -2.97
C TRP A 40 10.69 -16.13 -2.20
N GLY A 41 9.96 -16.15 -1.07
CA GLY A 41 9.79 -17.35 -0.26
C GLY A 41 9.12 -18.51 -1.02
N LEU A 42 7.99 -18.24 -1.68
CA LEU A 42 7.29 -19.25 -2.49
C LEU A 42 8.15 -19.67 -3.70
N GLY A 43 8.77 -18.72 -4.39
CA GLY A 43 9.66 -18.99 -5.52
C GLY A 43 10.83 -19.89 -5.13
N SER A 44 11.45 -19.66 -3.97
CA SER A 44 12.53 -20.50 -3.44
C SER A 44 12.04 -21.91 -3.12
N VAL A 45 10.87 -22.08 -2.48
CA VAL A 45 10.32 -23.43 -2.20
C VAL A 45 10.05 -24.18 -3.49
N ILE A 46 9.47 -23.52 -4.50
CA ILE A 46 9.20 -24.14 -5.81
C ILE A 46 10.51 -24.55 -6.48
N ALA A 47 11.52 -23.67 -6.53
CA ALA A 47 12.79 -23.94 -7.17
C ALA A 47 13.57 -25.08 -6.50
N VAL A 48 13.70 -25.03 -5.17
CA VAL A 48 14.41 -26.06 -4.40
C VAL A 48 13.66 -27.38 -4.45
N GLY A 49 12.34 -27.38 -4.24
CA GLY A 49 11.53 -28.60 -4.29
C GLY A 49 11.58 -29.27 -5.66
N SER A 50 11.53 -28.49 -6.74
CA SER A 50 11.63 -29.03 -8.11
C SER A 50 13.03 -29.56 -8.42
N ALA A 51 14.09 -28.84 -8.03
CA ALA A 51 15.46 -29.26 -8.27
C ALA A 51 15.82 -30.53 -7.48
N VAL A 52 15.56 -30.53 -6.17
CA VAL A 52 15.87 -31.66 -5.30
C VAL A 52 14.97 -32.85 -5.62
N GLY A 53 13.66 -32.63 -5.84
CA GLY A 53 12.74 -33.69 -6.25
C GLY A 53 13.15 -34.33 -7.57
N GLY A 54 13.54 -33.52 -8.56
CA GLY A 54 14.04 -34.02 -9.85
C GLY A 54 15.28 -34.89 -9.72
N VAL A 55 16.27 -34.49 -8.92
CA VAL A 55 17.48 -35.28 -8.69
C VAL A 55 17.18 -36.57 -7.91
N LEU A 56 16.40 -36.49 -6.82
CA LEU A 56 16.10 -37.63 -5.97
C LEU A 56 15.22 -38.69 -6.64
N THR A 57 14.53 -38.34 -7.73
CA THR A 57 13.75 -39.31 -8.52
C THR A 57 14.62 -40.41 -9.12
N PHE A 58 15.91 -40.14 -9.35
CA PHE A 58 16.88 -41.12 -9.87
C PHE A 58 17.71 -41.80 -8.77
N ALA A 59 17.42 -41.52 -7.50
CA ALA A 59 18.14 -42.10 -6.36
C ALA A 59 17.53 -43.45 -5.90
N THR A 60 18.14 -44.07 -4.90
CA THR A 60 17.69 -45.34 -4.30
C THR A 60 16.25 -45.26 -3.77
N ASP A 61 15.57 -46.41 -3.68
CA ASP A 61 14.13 -46.51 -3.38
C ASP A 61 13.69 -45.72 -2.12
N ALA A 62 14.53 -45.65 -1.09
CA ALA A 62 14.22 -44.89 0.13
C ALA A 62 14.10 -43.37 -0.11
N LEU A 63 14.82 -42.83 -1.09
CA LEU A 63 14.82 -41.40 -1.43
C LEU A 63 13.70 -41.02 -2.42
N GLN A 64 13.09 -41.98 -3.10
CA GLN A 64 11.99 -41.74 -4.03
C GLN A 64 10.73 -41.21 -3.32
N TYR A 65 10.43 -41.68 -2.11
CA TYR A 65 9.32 -41.14 -1.31
C TYR A 65 9.55 -39.67 -0.91
N LEU A 66 10.79 -39.30 -0.59
CA LEU A 66 11.20 -37.92 -0.34
C LEU A 66 11.06 -37.06 -1.60
N ALA A 67 11.44 -37.58 -2.77
CA ALA A 67 11.27 -36.92 -4.05
C ALA A 67 9.80 -36.60 -4.35
N GLY A 68 8.90 -37.57 -4.15
CA GLY A 68 7.46 -37.39 -4.32
C GLY A 68 6.87 -36.35 -3.37
N GLY A 69 7.27 -36.36 -2.09
CA GLY A 69 6.84 -35.35 -1.11
C GLY A 69 7.25 -33.93 -1.48
N LEU A 70 8.50 -33.75 -1.93
CA LEU A 70 9.01 -32.45 -2.39
C LEU A 70 8.29 -31.96 -3.66
N ALA A 71 7.99 -32.87 -4.59
CA ALA A 71 7.24 -32.55 -5.79
C ALA A 71 5.81 -32.06 -5.46
N LEU A 72 5.13 -32.71 -4.51
CA LEU A 72 3.80 -32.27 -4.05
C LEU A 72 3.85 -30.90 -3.36
N LEU A 73 4.86 -30.66 -2.52
CA LEU A 73 5.05 -29.36 -1.88
C LEU A 73 5.33 -28.26 -2.92
N ALA A 74 6.18 -28.54 -3.91
CA ALA A 74 6.47 -27.60 -4.99
C ALA A 74 5.23 -27.32 -5.86
N ALA A 75 4.41 -28.34 -6.15
CA ALA A 75 3.16 -28.18 -6.89
C ALA A 75 2.14 -27.34 -6.11
N ALA A 76 1.96 -27.61 -4.81
CA ALA A 76 1.09 -26.82 -3.94
C ALA A 76 1.54 -25.36 -3.85
N ALA A 77 2.84 -25.12 -3.63
CA ALA A 77 3.43 -23.79 -3.61
C ALA A 77 3.25 -23.06 -4.96
N THR A 78 3.38 -23.77 -6.08
CA THR A 78 3.13 -23.23 -7.43
C THR A 78 1.68 -22.79 -7.60
N GLY A 79 0.72 -23.61 -7.15
CA GLY A 79 -0.70 -23.25 -7.15
C GLY A 79 -1.00 -22.00 -6.32
N VAL A 80 -0.44 -21.92 -5.10
CA VAL A 80 -0.56 -20.74 -4.23
C VAL A 80 0.09 -19.51 -4.88
N HIS A 81 1.28 -19.65 -5.45
CA HIS A 81 1.98 -18.56 -6.13
C HIS A 81 1.19 -18.03 -7.33
N GLY A 82 0.61 -18.94 -8.13
CA GLY A 82 -0.21 -18.60 -9.30
C GLY A 82 -1.54 -17.90 -8.95
N THR A 83 -2.14 -18.25 -7.81
CA THR A 83 -3.40 -17.64 -7.33
C THR A 83 -3.17 -16.30 -6.63
N LEU A 84 -2.19 -16.21 -5.72
CA LEU A 84 -1.89 -14.98 -4.99
C LEU A 84 -1.22 -13.91 -5.88
N ARG A 85 -0.43 -14.33 -6.87
CA ARG A 85 0.35 -13.46 -7.77
C ARG A 85 1.15 -12.40 -7.00
N PRO A 86 2.01 -12.81 -6.04
CA PRO A 86 2.62 -11.90 -5.07
C PRO A 86 3.46 -10.79 -5.74
N ALA A 87 4.25 -11.11 -6.78
CA ALA A 87 5.01 -10.13 -7.54
C ALA A 87 4.12 -9.00 -8.12
N LYS A 88 2.98 -9.34 -8.72
CA LYS A 88 2.04 -8.35 -9.27
C LYS A 88 1.43 -7.45 -8.19
N ARG A 89 1.18 -8.00 -7.00
CA ARG A 89 0.68 -7.22 -5.86
C ARG A 89 1.76 -6.30 -5.32
N ALA A 90 3.02 -6.75 -5.27
CA ALA A 90 4.15 -5.92 -4.87
C ALA A 90 4.33 -4.72 -5.83
N GLU A 91 4.34 -4.97 -7.14
CA GLU A 91 4.42 -3.93 -8.17
C GLU A 91 3.27 -2.93 -8.08
N ARG A 92 2.04 -3.41 -7.89
CA ARG A 92 0.86 -2.55 -7.71
C ARG A 92 1.00 -1.69 -6.46
N ALA A 93 1.34 -2.28 -5.32
CA ALA A 93 1.51 -1.56 -4.07
C ALA A 93 2.60 -0.47 -4.20
N GLN A 94 3.72 -0.78 -4.87
CA GLN A 94 4.75 0.20 -5.16
C GLN A 94 4.26 1.33 -6.07
N SER A 95 3.52 1.00 -7.14
CA SER A 95 2.92 2.00 -8.04
C SER A 95 1.95 2.94 -7.32
N VAL A 96 1.11 2.40 -6.44
CA VAL A 96 0.17 3.17 -5.63
C VAL A 96 0.91 4.04 -4.61
N ALA A 97 1.98 3.55 -4.00
CA ALA A 97 2.81 4.34 -3.09
C ALA A 97 3.40 5.59 -3.77
N VAL A 98 3.84 5.48 -5.04
CA VAL A 98 4.32 6.62 -5.83
C VAL A 98 3.22 7.66 -6.06
N GLN A 99 1.97 7.22 -6.26
CA GLN A 99 0.84 8.13 -6.41
C GLN A 99 0.55 8.90 -5.12
N PHE A 100 0.57 8.20 -3.98
CA PHE A 100 0.45 8.85 -2.67
C PHE A 100 1.58 9.85 -2.42
N LEU A 101 2.82 9.53 -2.78
CA LEU A 101 3.93 10.48 -2.70
C LEU A 101 3.68 11.74 -3.54
N SER A 102 3.12 11.59 -4.75
CA SER A 102 2.76 12.76 -5.58
C SER A 102 1.70 13.64 -4.91
N VAL A 103 0.70 13.03 -4.28
CA VAL A 103 -0.33 13.76 -3.51
C VAL A 103 0.29 14.48 -2.32
N GLN A 104 1.17 13.81 -1.57
CA GLN A 104 1.88 14.39 -0.43
C GLN A 104 2.67 15.64 -0.84
N ASP A 105 3.46 15.54 -1.92
CA ASP A 105 4.27 16.66 -2.41
C ASP A 105 3.42 17.84 -2.88
N ARG A 106 2.28 17.57 -3.54
CA ARG A 106 1.34 18.60 -3.98
C ARG A 106 0.63 19.27 -2.81
N ALA A 107 0.16 18.50 -1.84
CA ALA A 107 -0.48 19.02 -0.62
C ALA A 107 0.50 19.90 0.18
N ARG A 108 1.75 19.43 0.34
CA ARG A 108 2.82 20.19 0.98
C ARG A 108 3.13 21.49 0.23
N ARG A 109 3.19 21.45 -1.11
CA ARG A 109 3.41 22.65 -1.95
C ARG A 109 2.25 23.64 -1.80
N LEU A 110 1.00 23.16 -1.85
CA LEU A 110 -0.18 24.01 -1.66
C LEU A 110 -0.11 24.75 -0.32
N ARG A 111 0.18 24.03 0.76
CA ARG A 111 0.23 24.57 2.13
C ARG A 111 1.40 25.55 2.36
N ARG A 112 2.59 25.21 1.87
CA ARG A 112 3.84 25.93 2.17
C ARG A 112 4.18 27.02 1.17
N VAL A 113 3.68 26.95 -0.06
CA VAL A 113 4.04 27.90 -1.13
C VAL A 113 2.80 28.60 -1.63
N ASP A 114 1.85 27.87 -2.21
CA ASP A 114 0.74 28.48 -2.93
C ASP A 114 -0.18 29.29 -2.01
N ALA A 115 -0.46 28.79 -0.80
CA ALA A 115 -1.27 29.50 0.19
C ALA A 115 -0.61 30.79 0.73
N LEU A 116 0.70 30.95 0.57
CA LEU A 116 1.43 32.18 0.93
C LEU A 116 1.45 33.20 -0.21
N THR A 117 1.49 32.75 -1.46
CA THR A 117 1.77 33.60 -2.61
C THR A 117 0.53 33.89 -3.46
N SER A 118 -0.50 33.05 -3.41
CA SER A 118 -1.73 33.28 -4.18
C SER A 118 -2.49 34.49 -3.64
N THR A 119 -3.01 35.32 -4.54
CA THR A 119 -3.90 36.43 -4.20
C THR A 119 -5.38 36.00 -4.25
N ASP A 120 -5.66 34.82 -4.83
CA ASP A 120 -7.02 34.32 -5.05
C ASP A 120 -7.25 33.00 -4.30
N ASP A 121 -8.21 33.04 -3.38
CA ASP A 121 -8.62 31.90 -2.57
C ASP A 121 -9.43 30.87 -3.36
N SER A 122 -10.12 31.26 -4.44
CA SER A 122 -10.86 30.32 -5.30
C SER A 122 -9.90 29.34 -5.99
N VAL A 123 -8.79 29.84 -6.52
CA VAL A 123 -7.73 29.03 -7.13
C VAL A 123 -7.12 28.04 -6.13
N LEU A 124 -7.00 28.44 -4.85
CA LEU A 124 -6.49 27.55 -3.80
C LEU A 124 -7.48 26.42 -3.48
N ARG A 125 -8.78 26.71 -3.47
CA ARG A 125 -9.83 25.68 -3.29
C ARG A 125 -9.85 24.70 -4.46
N ASP A 126 -9.80 25.19 -5.70
CA ASP A 126 -9.77 24.32 -6.88
C ASP A 126 -8.56 23.37 -6.85
N ARG A 127 -7.39 23.88 -6.43
CA ARG A 127 -6.20 23.03 -6.26
C ARG A 127 -6.37 22.00 -5.15
N LEU A 128 -7.02 22.37 -4.04
CA LEU A 128 -7.30 21.46 -2.94
C LEU A 128 -8.22 20.31 -3.41
N ASP A 129 -9.28 20.62 -4.16
CA ASP A 129 -10.21 19.63 -4.73
C ASP A 129 -9.49 18.68 -5.72
N VAL A 130 -8.57 19.21 -6.52
CA VAL A 130 -7.73 18.40 -7.41
C VAL A 130 -6.83 17.44 -6.61
N ILE A 131 -6.27 17.89 -5.48
CA ILE A 131 -5.42 17.03 -4.63
C ILE A 131 -6.28 15.97 -3.93
N ALA A 132 -7.46 16.32 -3.43
CA ALA A 132 -8.39 15.39 -2.81
C ALA A 132 -8.85 14.30 -3.80
N SER A 133 -9.23 14.69 -5.02
CA SER A 133 -9.63 13.72 -6.05
C SER A 133 -8.47 12.80 -6.47
N GLN A 134 -7.23 13.29 -6.50
CA GLN A 134 -6.05 12.45 -6.72
C GLN A 134 -5.79 11.46 -5.58
N LEU A 135 -6.04 11.88 -4.34
CA LEU A 135 -5.93 11.01 -3.17
C LEU A 135 -6.94 9.87 -3.24
N ASP A 136 -8.19 10.18 -3.60
CA ASP A 136 -9.24 9.16 -3.72
C ASP A 136 -8.98 8.20 -4.88
N ALA A 137 -8.49 8.71 -6.02
CA ALA A 137 -8.05 7.87 -7.12
C ALA A 137 -6.87 6.95 -6.74
N ALA A 138 -5.95 7.41 -5.89
CA ALA A 138 -4.86 6.57 -5.37
C ALA A 138 -5.40 5.49 -4.41
N ARG A 139 -6.36 5.83 -3.55
CA ARG A 139 -7.02 4.90 -2.63
C ARG A 139 -7.81 3.82 -3.37
N GLU A 140 -8.51 4.17 -4.44
CA GLU A 140 -9.28 3.22 -5.25
C GLU A 140 -8.39 2.18 -5.94
N ARG A 141 -7.17 2.56 -6.33
CA ARG A 141 -6.19 1.65 -6.93
C ARG A 141 -5.45 0.76 -5.90
N ALA A 142 -5.49 1.13 -4.62
CA ALA A 142 -4.88 0.34 -3.57
C ALA A 142 -5.57 -1.03 -3.45
N ASP A 143 -4.84 -2.04 -2.99
CA ASP A 143 -5.42 -3.37 -2.81
C ASP A 143 -6.58 -3.32 -1.79
N PRO A 144 -7.66 -4.08 -2.03
CA PRO A 144 -8.84 -4.04 -1.18
C PRO A 144 -8.52 -4.43 0.26
N THR A 145 -9.15 -3.74 1.20
CA THR A 145 -8.91 -3.94 2.63
C THR A 145 -9.31 -5.36 3.03
N PRO A 146 -8.39 -6.18 3.57
CA PRO A 146 -8.73 -7.53 3.99
C PRO A 146 -9.67 -7.51 5.19
N ARG A 147 -10.48 -8.56 5.35
CA ARG A 147 -11.53 -8.65 6.40
C ARG A 147 -11.02 -8.45 7.83
N TRP A 148 -9.77 -8.82 8.11
CA TRP A 148 -9.17 -8.60 9.43
C TRP A 148 -8.85 -7.12 9.67
N ALA A 149 -8.35 -6.42 8.65
CA ALA A 149 -8.04 -4.99 8.72
C ALA A 149 -9.33 -4.17 8.85
N TYR A 150 -10.39 -4.53 8.11
CA TYR A 150 -11.72 -3.94 8.26
C TYR A 150 -12.24 -4.06 9.70
N ARG A 151 -12.19 -5.26 10.29
CA ARG A 151 -12.63 -5.48 11.68
C ARG A 151 -11.83 -4.66 12.68
N ARG A 152 -10.51 -4.51 12.46
CA ARG A 152 -9.65 -3.70 13.33
C ARG A 152 -9.93 -2.21 13.18
N ALA A 153 -10.16 -1.73 11.95
CA ALA A 153 -10.55 -0.36 11.67
C ALA A 153 -11.91 -0.04 12.30
N LYS A 154 -12.91 -0.90 12.14
CA LYS A 154 -14.23 -0.77 12.78
C LYS A 154 -14.11 -0.61 14.30
N ARG A 155 -13.34 -1.48 14.95
CA ARG A 155 -13.10 -1.38 16.39
C ARG A 155 -12.41 -0.07 16.78
N ASN A 156 -11.41 0.37 16.02
CA ASN A 156 -10.70 1.60 16.32
C ASN A 156 -11.60 2.83 16.18
N ILE A 157 -12.48 2.86 15.18
CA ILE A 157 -13.48 3.93 15.03
C ILE A 157 -14.47 3.92 16.20
N GLU A 158 -15.01 2.74 16.53
CA GLU A 158 -16.05 2.60 17.58
C GLU A 158 -15.54 2.79 19.01
N ARG A 159 -14.26 2.48 19.29
CA ARG A 159 -13.67 2.59 20.64
C ARG A 159 -12.67 3.73 20.81
N ASP A 160 -11.83 3.96 19.82
CA ASP A 160 -10.65 4.81 19.95
C ASP A 160 -10.83 6.18 19.25
N GLY A 161 -11.99 6.42 18.63
CA GLY A 161 -12.32 7.69 17.96
C GLY A 161 -11.81 7.82 16.52
N GLY A 162 -11.18 6.79 15.96
CA GLY A 162 -10.65 6.80 14.60
C GLY A 162 -9.24 7.41 14.49
N GLN A 163 -8.88 7.89 13.30
CA GLN A 163 -7.60 8.57 13.08
C GLN A 163 -7.64 10.00 13.63
N THR A 164 -6.70 10.32 14.51
CA THR A 164 -6.42 11.70 14.94
C THR A 164 -5.43 12.33 13.97
N HIS A 165 -5.76 13.50 13.44
CA HIS A 165 -4.83 14.26 12.60
C HIS A 165 -3.97 15.20 13.42
N ARG A 166 -2.79 15.53 12.89
CA ARG A 166 -1.90 16.51 13.53
C ARG A 166 -2.55 17.88 13.75
N VAL A 167 -3.49 18.25 12.89
CA VAL A 167 -4.23 19.52 12.99
C VAL A 167 -5.33 19.51 14.05
N ASP A 168 -5.72 18.32 14.55
CA ASP A 168 -6.77 18.18 15.58
C ASP A 168 -6.19 18.09 17.00
N ALA A 169 -4.85 18.22 17.14
CA ALA A 169 -4.09 18.08 18.38
C ALA A 169 -3.73 19.42 19.05
#